data_AF-A0A9D0IGA3-F1
#
_entry.id   AF-A0A9D0IGA3-F1
#
_cell.length_a   1.000
_cell.length_b   1.000
_cell.length_c   1.000
_cell.angle_alpha   90.00
_cell.angle_beta   90.00
_cell.angle_gamma   90.00
#
_symmetry.space_group_name_H-M   'P 1'
#
loop_
_entity.id
_entity.type
_entity.pdbx_description
1 polymer ?
#
loop_
_entity_poly.entity_id
_entity_poly.type
_entity_poly.pdbx_seq_one_letter_code
_entity_poly.pdbx_strand_id
1 'polypeptide(L)'
;MLNRLARIGGSAGYWLAVLAAGVSLDAVALYYQYALDYYPCVLCIHVRIWVLGFVLVAAAALLVRGSRPLRVLAHLLTVGLSIGLLERAWMLLGIERGTVEGSCSFDSGLPAWFALDQWFPAVFKVWEACGYTPELLFGVTMAEALVALGVVALLVSVTMTVASLAGKNR
;
A
#
# COMPACT_ATOMS: atom_id res chain seq x y z
N MET A 1 10.05 -3.92 26.63
CA MET A 1 9.31 -4.31 25.41
C MET A 1 9.67 -3.41 24.21
N LEU A 2 9.54 -2.08 24.34
CA LEU A 2 9.83 -1.10 23.28
C LEU A 2 11.24 -1.20 22.66
N ASN A 3 12.29 -1.45 23.45
CA ASN A 3 13.65 -1.64 22.91
C ASN A 3 13.82 -2.88 22.02
N ARG A 4 12.99 -3.94 22.21
CA ARG A 4 13.00 -5.10 21.29
C ARG A 4 12.33 -4.71 19.97
N LEU A 5 11.20 -4.02 20.02
CA LEU A 5 10.49 -3.53 18.84
C LEU A 5 11.34 -2.53 18.04
N ALA A 6 12.06 -1.62 18.71
CA ALA A 6 12.98 -0.69 18.05
C ALA A 6 14.13 -1.42 17.32
N ARG A 7 14.61 -2.53 17.87
CA ARG A 7 15.62 -3.39 17.23
C ARG A 7 15.04 -4.13 16.01
N ILE A 8 13.81 -4.65 16.14
CA ILE A 8 13.10 -5.31 15.04
C ILE A 8 12.84 -4.30 13.90
N GLY A 9 12.31 -3.11 14.21
CA GLY A 9 12.05 -2.05 13.24
C GLY A 9 13.30 -1.45 12.58
N GLY A 10 14.50 -1.77 13.10
CA GLY A 10 15.78 -1.48 12.43
C GLY A 10 16.44 -2.69 11.76
N SER A 11 15.83 -3.87 11.88
CA SER A 11 16.39 -5.10 11.29
C SER A 11 16.11 -5.16 9.79
N ALA A 12 17.03 -5.79 9.05
CA ALA A 12 16.80 -6.05 7.63
C ALA A 12 15.60 -6.98 7.41
N GLY A 13 15.37 -7.93 8.33
CA GLY A 13 14.25 -8.88 8.24
C GLY A 13 12.88 -8.19 8.23
N TYR A 14 12.68 -7.16 9.06
CA TYR A 14 11.44 -6.38 9.06
C TYR A 14 11.21 -5.69 7.71
N TRP A 15 12.20 -4.96 7.21
CA TRP A 15 12.06 -4.24 5.94
C TRP A 15 11.97 -5.17 4.74
N LEU A 16 12.65 -6.33 4.76
CA LEU A 16 12.47 -7.38 3.76
C LEU A 16 11.06 -7.96 3.80
N ALA A 17 10.46 -8.13 4.98
CA ALA A 17 9.08 -8.60 5.10
C ALA A 17 8.08 -7.59 4.51
N VAL A 18 8.27 -6.28 4.78
CA VAL A 18 7.45 -5.22 4.18
C VAL A 18 7.62 -5.20 2.65
N LEU A 19 8.86 -5.29 2.17
CA LEU A 19 9.17 -5.35 0.74
C LEU A 19 8.48 -6.56 0.08
N ALA A 20 8.65 -7.74 0.66
CA ALA A 20 8.06 -8.98 0.15
C ALA A 20 6.54 -8.94 0.16
N ALA A 21 5.93 -8.38 1.21
CA ALA A 21 4.48 -8.20 1.29
C ALA A 21 3.97 -7.27 0.17
N GLY A 22 4.61 -6.11 -0.04
CA GLY A 22 4.23 -5.17 -1.10
C GLY A 22 4.35 -5.79 -2.50
N VAL A 23 5.48 -6.44 -2.79
CA VAL A 23 5.68 -7.13 -4.08
C VAL A 23 4.67 -8.26 -4.28
N SER A 24 4.34 -9.01 -3.22
CA SER A 24 3.34 -10.08 -3.30
C SER A 24 1.94 -9.53 -3.59
N LEU A 25 1.57 -8.40 -2.99
CA LEU A 25 0.29 -7.74 -3.26
C LEU A 25 0.20 -7.28 -4.72
N ASP A 26 1.24 -6.64 -5.24
CA ASP A 26 1.28 -6.23 -6.64
C ASP A 26 1.29 -7.43 -7.61
N ALA A 27 1.98 -8.51 -7.27
CA ALA A 27 1.98 -9.75 -8.05
C ALA A 27 0.59 -10.39 -8.11
N VAL A 28 -0.12 -10.44 -6.97
CA VAL A 28 -1.51 -10.91 -6.91
C VAL A 28 -2.39 -10.00 -7.76
N ALA A 29 -2.26 -8.67 -7.66
CA ALA A 29 -3.04 -7.74 -8.48
C ALA A 29 -2.79 -7.94 -9.99
N LEU A 30 -1.54 -8.15 -10.40
CA LEU A 30 -1.20 -8.46 -11.81
C LEU A 30 -1.78 -9.80 -12.26
N TYR A 31 -1.84 -10.79 -11.37
CA TYR A 31 -2.47 -12.07 -11.66
C TYR A 31 -3.97 -11.91 -11.93
N TYR A 32 -4.69 -11.15 -11.09
CA TYR A 32 -6.10 -10.85 -11.35
C TYR A 32 -6.30 -10.08 -12.66
N GLN A 33 -5.39 -9.14 -12.95
CA GLN A 33 -5.43 -8.34 -14.16
C GLN A 33 -5.24 -9.16 -15.44
N TYR A 34 -4.22 -10.04 -15.48
CA TYR A 34 -3.81 -10.70 -16.72
C TYR A 34 -4.24 -12.15 -16.86
N ALA A 35 -4.51 -12.85 -15.75
CA ALA A 35 -4.92 -14.25 -15.78
C ALA A 35 -6.43 -14.43 -15.57
N LEU A 36 -7.09 -13.50 -14.90
CA LEU A 36 -8.52 -13.56 -14.60
C LEU A 36 -9.34 -12.46 -15.29
N ASP A 37 -8.70 -11.65 -16.15
CA ASP A 37 -9.33 -10.57 -16.92
C ASP A 37 -10.10 -9.54 -16.07
N TYR A 38 -9.67 -9.31 -14.82
CA TYR A 38 -10.18 -8.25 -13.94
C TYR A 38 -9.29 -7.02 -14.05
N TYR A 39 -9.69 -6.06 -14.87
CA TYR A 39 -8.91 -4.86 -15.09
C TYR A 39 -9.00 -3.87 -13.90
N PRO A 40 -8.04 -2.94 -13.77
CA PRO A 40 -8.06 -1.98 -12.68
C PRO A 40 -8.95 -0.77 -13.00
N CYS A 41 -9.68 -0.34 -11.98
CA CYS A 41 -10.34 0.97 -11.92
C CYS A 41 -9.41 2.06 -11.35
N VAL A 42 -9.86 3.32 -11.34
CA VAL A 42 -9.06 4.47 -10.87
C VAL A 42 -8.56 4.28 -9.42
N LEU A 43 -9.44 3.83 -8.51
CA LEU A 43 -9.06 3.61 -7.12
C LEU A 43 -8.11 2.42 -6.94
N CYS A 44 -8.28 1.35 -7.73
CA CYS A 44 -7.33 0.24 -7.74
C CYS A 44 -5.93 0.72 -8.15
N ILE A 45 -5.83 1.60 -9.16
CA ILE A 45 -4.54 2.20 -9.53
C ILE A 45 -3.95 3.03 -8.39
N HIS A 46 -4.75 3.85 -7.69
CA HIS A 46 -4.27 4.59 -6.52
C HIS A 46 -3.77 3.67 -5.41
N VAL A 47 -4.48 2.58 -5.12
CA VAL A 47 -4.05 1.55 -4.15
C VAL A 47 -2.69 0.97 -4.55
N ARG A 48 -2.51 0.61 -5.83
CA ARG A 48 -1.22 0.09 -6.33
C ARG A 48 -0.08 1.10 -6.21
N ILE A 49 -0.35 2.37 -6.44
CA ILE A 49 0.65 3.44 -6.23
C ILE A 49 1.06 3.51 -4.75
N TRP A 50 0.12 3.39 -3.81
CA TRP A 50 0.44 3.34 -2.38
C TRP A 50 1.26 2.10 -2.02
N VAL A 51 0.91 0.93 -2.55
CA VAL A 51 1.67 -0.33 -2.36
C VAL A 51 3.08 -0.21 -2.94
N LEU A 52 3.24 0.36 -4.13
CA LEU A 52 4.55 0.65 -4.71
C LEU A 52 5.35 1.61 -3.81
N GLY A 53 4.69 2.60 -3.20
CA GLY A 53 5.29 3.46 -2.18
C GLY A 53 5.89 2.65 -1.02
N PHE A 54 5.18 1.64 -0.51
CA PHE A 54 5.73 0.75 0.54
C PHE A 54 6.96 -0.02 0.06
N VAL A 55 6.92 -0.55 -1.17
CA VAL A 55 8.05 -1.26 -1.78
C VAL A 55 9.28 -0.34 -1.86
N LEU A 56 9.11 0.89 -2.35
CA LEU A 56 10.19 1.87 -2.48
C LEU A 56 10.75 2.30 -1.12
N VAL A 57 9.88 2.60 -0.15
CA VAL A 57 10.32 2.98 1.21
C VAL A 57 11.04 1.81 1.89
N ALA A 58 10.55 0.58 1.73
CA ALA A 58 11.20 -0.61 2.30
C ALA A 58 12.57 -0.87 1.67
N ALA A 59 12.68 -0.76 0.34
CA ALA A 59 13.96 -0.88 -0.36
C ALA A 59 14.95 0.20 0.09
N ALA A 60 14.51 1.46 0.18
CA ALA A 60 15.34 2.56 0.67
C ALA A 60 15.77 2.34 2.13
N ALA A 61 14.85 1.90 2.99
CA ALA A 61 15.12 1.64 4.40
C ALA A 61 16.17 0.53 4.62
N LEU A 62 16.22 -0.48 3.75
CA LEU A 62 17.27 -1.50 3.76
C LEU A 62 18.67 -0.90 3.52
N LEU A 63 18.78 0.11 2.65
CA LEU A 63 20.03 0.80 2.34
C LEU A 63 20.46 1.73 3.48
N VAL A 64 19.51 2.45 4.10
CA VAL A 64 19.82 3.51 5.09
C VAL A 64 19.71 3.07 6.55
N ARG A 65 19.53 1.77 6.80
CA ARG A 65 19.29 1.14 8.12
C ARG A 65 20.27 1.53 9.24
N GLY A 66 21.50 1.93 8.88
CA GLY A 66 22.54 2.32 9.85
C GLY A 66 22.29 3.68 10.51
N SER A 67 21.46 4.54 9.91
CA SER A 67 21.19 5.87 10.43
C SER A 67 19.83 5.94 11.12
N ARG A 68 19.84 6.31 12.41
CA ARG A 68 18.63 6.52 13.21
C ARG A 68 17.64 7.53 12.59
N PRO A 69 18.07 8.74 12.14
CA PRO A 69 17.11 9.71 11.60
C PRO A 69 16.44 9.21 10.33
N LEU A 70 17.17 8.59 9.39
CA LEU A 70 16.56 8.05 8.17
C LEU A 70 15.64 6.86 8.45
N ARG A 71 15.95 6.03 9.46
CA ARG A 71 15.05 4.96 9.90
C ARG A 71 13.74 5.52 10.46
N VAL A 72 13.81 6.55 11.29
CA VAL A 72 12.60 7.22 11.81
C VAL A 72 11.80 7.82 10.66
N LEU A 73 12.47 8.48 9.70
CA LEU A 73 11.82 9.01 8.51
C LEU A 73 11.13 7.90 7.70
N ALA A 74 11.77 6.77 7.48
CA ALA A 74 11.18 5.63 6.78
C ALA A 74 9.90 5.14 7.46
N HIS A 75 9.89 5.00 8.78
CA HIS A 75 8.69 4.63 9.55
C HIS A 75 7.58 5.69 9.48
N LEU A 76 7.93 6.98 9.51
CA LEU A 76 6.96 8.06 9.31
C LEU A 76 6.34 8.01 7.92
N LEU A 77 7.15 7.73 6.89
CA LEU A 77 6.66 7.54 5.53
C LEU A 77 5.71 6.34 5.43
N THR A 78 6.03 5.20 6.08
CA THR A 78 5.11 4.05 6.07
C THR A 78 3.79 4.34 6.77
N VAL A 79 3.75 5.21 7.78
CA VAL A 79 2.48 5.70 8.37
C VAL A 79 1.68 6.48 7.34
N GLY A 80 2.30 7.44 6.64
CA GLY A 80 1.63 8.22 5.60
C GLY A 80 1.06 7.34 4.48
N LEU A 81 1.87 6.39 4.00
CA LEU A 81 1.46 5.39 3.00
C LEU A 81 0.31 4.51 3.51
N SER A 82 0.33 4.11 4.78
CA SER A 82 -0.74 3.29 5.38
C SER A 82 -2.06 4.06 5.44
N ILE A 83 -2.01 5.36 5.77
CA ILE A 83 -3.20 6.21 5.81
C ILE A 83 -3.78 6.36 4.40
N GLY A 84 -2.94 6.65 3.40
CA GLY A 84 -3.38 6.77 2.00
C GLY A 84 -3.96 5.46 1.46
N LEU A 85 -3.31 4.33 1.76
CA LEU A 85 -3.82 3.01 1.40
C LEU A 85 -5.19 2.73 2.03
N LEU A 86 -5.34 3.00 3.32
CA LEU A 86 -6.58 2.76 4.06
C LEU A 86 -7.72 3.67 3.57
N GLU A 87 -7.44 4.94 3.32
CA GLU A 87 -8.43 5.89 2.79
C GLU A 87 -8.95 5.44 1.43
N ARG A 88 -8.06 5.04 0.51
CA ARG A 88 -8.47 4.55 -0.82
C ARG A 88 -9.18 3.21 -0.77
N ALA A 89 -8.73 2.29 0.09
CA ALA A 89 -9.40 1.01 0.30
C ALA A 89 -10.81 1.21 0.88
N TRP A 90 -10.97 2.15 1.82
CA TRP A 90 -12.27 2.47 2.41
C TRP A 90 -13.22 3.07 1.38
N MET A 91 -12.73 3.97 0.52
CA MET A 91 -13.53 4.54 -0.57
C MET A 91 -13.96 3.46 -1.57
N LEU A 92 -13.06 2.54 -1.91
CA LEU A 92 -13.36 1.41 -2.80
C LEU A 92 -14.46 0.51 -2.21
N LEU A 93 -14.37 0.18 -0.93
CA LEU A 93 -15.39 -0.59 -0.22
C LEU A 93 -16.73 0.16 -0.16
N GLY A 94 -16.69 1.49 -0.02
CA GLY A 94 -17.87 2.33 -0.04
C GLY A 94 -18.60 2.28 -1.39
N ILE A 95 -17.86 2.30 -2.50
CA ILE A 95 -18.42 2.17 -3.85
C ILE A 95 -19.01 0.77 -4.06
N GLU A 96 -18.28 -0.27 -3.66
CA GLU A 96 -18.74 -1.66 -3.77
C GLU A 96 -20.07 -1.88 -3.02
N ARG A 97 -20.23 -1.26 -1.84
CA ARG A 97 -21.45 -1.36 -1.02
C ARG A 97 -22.54 -0.35 -1.39
N GLY A 98 -22.30 0.51 -2.39
CA GLY A 98 -23.23 1.56 -2.80
C GLY A 98 -23.43 2.68 -1.78
N THR A 99 -22.50 2.88 -0.85
CA THR A 99 -22.54 4.01 0.10
C THR A 99 -21.85 5.25 -0.44
N VAL A 100 -20.99 5.09 -1.46
CA VAL A 100 -20.28 6.15 -2.17
C VAL A 100 -20.50 5.98 -3.66
N GLU A 101 -20.81 7.06 -4.37
CA GLU A 101 -20.95 7.02 -5.83
C GLU A 101 -19.59 6.90 -6.51
N GLY A 102 -19.44 5.91 -7.39
CA GLY A 102 -18.23 5.71 -8.17
C GLY A 102 -18.11 6.73 -9.30
N SER A 103 -16.87 7.10 -9.66
CA SER A 103 -16.63 7.90 -10.85
C SER A 103 -16.66 7.02 -12.10
N CYS A 104 -17.44 7.39 -13.11
CA CYS A 104 -17.41 6.79 -14.45
C CYS A 104 -16.26 7.31 -15.33
N SER A 105 -15.30 8.03 -14.75
CA SER A 105 -14.13 8.57 -15.47
C SER A 105 -13.04 7.51 -15.57
N PHE A 106 -12.41 7.42 -16.73
CA PHE A 106 -11.21 6.60 -16.96
C PHE A 106 -9.92 7.41 -16.81
N ASP A 107 -10.03 8.69 -16.45
CA ASP A 107 -8.88 9.51 -16.13
C ASP A 107 -8.34 9.11 -14.75
N SER A 108 -7.03 8.83 -14.68
CA SER A 108 -6.34 8.49 -13.45
C SER A 108 -6.29 9.67 -12.46
N GLY A 109 -6.52 10.90 -12.96
CA GLY A 109 -6.46 12.13 -12.18
C GLY A 109 -5.05 12.48 -11.71
N LEU A 110 -4.04 11.82 -12.28
CA LEU A 110 -2.63 12.05 -11.93
C LEU A 110 -2.12 13.33 -12.60
N PRO A 111 -1.31 14.15 -11.91
CA PRO A 111 -0.75 15.34 -12.52
C PRO A 111 0.28 14.95 -13.60
N ALA A 112 0.46 15.81 -14.61
CA ALA A 112 1.34 15.51 -15.75
C ALA A 112 2.80 15.17 -15.39
N TRP A 113 3.30 15.65 -14.25
CA TRP A 113 4.65 15.34 -13.76
C TRP A 113 4.77 13.95 -13.08
N PHE A 114 3.65 13.29 -12.78
CA PHE A 114 3.55 11.97 -12.15
C PHE A 114 2.59 11.05 -12.91
N ALA A 115 2.64 11.08 -14.24
CA ALA A 115 1.78 10.31 -15.13
C ALA A 115 2.24 8.83 -15.24
N LEU A 116 2.14 8.07 -14.14
CA LEU A 116 2.51 6.65 -14.10
C LEU A 116 1.71 5.79 -15.07
N ASP A 117 0.46 6.18 -15.32
CA ASP A 117 -0.44 5.61 -16.31
C ASP A 117 0.09 5.74 -17.74
N GLN A 118 0.86 6.79 -18.04
CA GLN A 118 1.51 6.97 -19.34
C GLN A 118 2.91 6.34 -19.40
N TRP A 119 3.68 6.38 -18.31
CA TRP A 119 5.03 5.82 -18.28
C TRP A 119 5.00 4.29 -18.26
N PHE A 120 4.05 3.69 -17.53
CA PHE A 120 3.92 2.25 -17.36
C PHE A 120 2.46 1.79 -17.58
N PRO A 121 1.93 1.95 -18.81
CA PRO A 121 0.51 1.71 -19.11
C PRO A 121 0.08 0.25 -18.93
N ALA A 122 1.00 -0.70 -19.02
CA ALA A 122 0.71 -2.10 -18.75
C ALA A 122 0.19 -2.30 -17.30
N VAL A 123 0.70 -1.52 -16.36
CA VAL A 123 0.43 -1.70 -14.92
C VAL A 123 -0.55 -0.66 -14.38
N PHE A 124 -0.43 0.60 -14.83
CA PHE A 124 -1.13 1.73 -14.20
C PHE A 124 -2.23 2.36 -15.05
N LYS A 125 -2.55 1.80 -16.22
CA LYS A 125 -3.65 2.30 -17.04
C LYS A 125 -5.00 1.82 -16.49
N VAL A 126 -5.96 2.74 -16.44
CA VAL A 126 -7.34 2.47 -16.06
C VAL A 126 -8.10 1.93 -17.27
N TRP A 127 -8.87 0.85 -17.08
CA TRP A 127 -9.63 0.21 -18.16
C TRP A 127 -11.11 0.07 -17.84
N GLU A 128 -11.48 0.14 -16.57
CA GLU A 128 -12.85 -0.06 -16.12
C GLU A 128 -13.28 0.99 -15.08
N ALA A 129 -14.59 1.23 -15.00
CA ALA A 129 -15.18 2.16 -14.04
C ALA A 129 -15.21 1.50 -12.64
N CYS A 130 -15.11 2.32 -11.58
CA CYS A 130 -15.21 1.81 -10.22
C CYS A 130 -16.63 1.27 -9.96
N GLY A 131 -16.73 0.00 -9.58
CA GLY A 131 -18.01 -0.64 -9.25
C GLY A 131 -17.80 -1.84 -8.35
N TYR A 132 -17.86 -3.04 -8.94
CA TYR A 132 -17.64 -4.29 -8.21
C TYR A 132 -16.15 -4.61 -8.08
N THR A 133 -15.75 -5.29 -7.01
CA THR A 133 -14.40 -5.84 -6.86
C THR A 133 -14.43 -7.38 -6.86
N PRO A 134 -13.37 -8.04 -7.34
CA PRO A 134 -13.32 -9.50 -7.37
C PRO A 134 -13.29 -10.08 -5.95
N GLU A 135 -13.86 -11.26 -5.81
CA GLU A 135 -13.70 -12.07 -4.60
C GLU A 135 -12.31 -12.72 -4.57
N LEU A 136 -11.67 -12.69 -3.40
CA LEU A 136 -10.36 -13.31 -3.19
C LEU A 136 -10.50 -14.77 -2.78
N LEU A 137 -10.91 -15.00 -1.53
CA LEU A 137 -11.00 -16.29 -0.88
C LEU A 137 -12.13 -16.24 0.16
N PHE A 138 -12.85 -17.35 0.33
CA PHE A 138 -13.91 -17.50 1.34
C PHE A 138 -15.03 -16.43 1.28
N GLY A 139 -15.29 -15.88 0.10
CA GLY A 139 -16.30 -14.83 -0.10
C GLY A 139 -15.88 -13.44 0.40
N VAL A 140 -14.61 -13.23 0.74
CA VAL A 140 -14.06 -11.92 1.10
C VAL A 140 -13.70 -11.17 -0.18
N THR A 141 -14.20 -9.93 -0.32
CA THR A 141 -13.91 -9.10 -1.50
C THR A 141 -12.53 -8.46 -1.40
N MET A 142 -11.96 -8.10 -2.56
CA MET A 142 -10.67 -7.42 -2.61
C MET A 142 -10.70 -6.10 -1.82
N ALA A 143 -11.80 -5.34 -1.88
CA ALA A 143 -11.93 -4.11 -1.10
C ALA A 143 -11.86 -4.37 0.41
N GLU A 144 -12.57 -5.39 0.90
CA GLU A 144 -12.55 -5.76 2.33
C GLU A 144 -11.16 -6.19 2.80
N ALA A 145 -10.48 -7.02 2.00
CA ALA A 145 -9.11 -7.43 2.30
C ALA A 145 -8.15 -6.24 2.33
N LEU A 146 -8.26 -5.31 1.38
CA LEU A 146 -7.44 -4.09 1.34
C LEU A 146 -7.67 -3.18 2.54
N VAL A 147 -8.92 -3.03 3.01
CA VAL A 147 -9.22 -2.29 4.24
C VAL A 147 -8.57 -2.96 5.44
N ALA A 148 -8.73 -4.28 5.59
CA ALA A 148 -8.11 -5.02 6.69
C ALA A 148 -6.58 -4.89 6.68
N LEU A 149 -5.96 -5.05 5.51
CA LEU A 149 -4.52 -4.88 5.32
C LEU A 149 -4.08 -3.44 5.61
N GLY A 150 -4.84 -2.44 5.19
CA GLY A 150 -4.57 -1.02 5.47
C GLY A 150 -4.57 -0.72 6.97
N VAL A 151 -5.56 -1.24 7.72
CA VAL A 151 -5.61 -1.11 9.18
C VAL A 151 -4.41 -1.78 9.84
N VAL A 152 -4.07 -3.01 9.44
CA VAL A 152 -2.92 -3.73 9.98
C VAL A 152 -1.62 -2.98 9.68
N ALA A 153 -1.44 -2.51 8.44
CA ALA A 153 -0.27 -1.74 8.02
C ALA A 153 -0.13 -0.44 8.84
N LEU A 154 -1.25 0.25 9.10
CA LEU A 154 -1.26 1.46 9.91
C LEU A 154 -0.85 1.18 11.36
N LEU A 155 -1.44 0.16 12.00
CA LEU A 155 -1.12 -0.21 13.37
C LEU A 155 0.34 -0.64 13.51
N VAL A 156 0.85 -1.46 12.58
CA VAL A 156 2.26 -1.86 12.56
C VAL A 156 3.16 -0.65 12.35
N SER A 157 2.87 0.22 11.38
CA SER A 157 3.67 1.41 11.09
C SER A 157 3.72 2.39 12.28
N VAL A 158 2.57 2.65 12.92
CA VAL A 158 2.49 3.51 14.10
C VAL A 158 3.28 2.92 15.27
N THR A 159 3.08 1.64 15.57
CA THR A 159 3.79 0.97 16.68
C THR A 159 5.31 0.94 16.46
N MET A 160 5.77 0.70 15.23
CA MET A 160 7.19 0.76 14.89
C MET A 160 7.75 2.18 14.95
N THR A 161 6.98 3.18 14.52
CA THR A 161 7.35 4.60 14.64
C THR A 161 7.54 4.99 16.11
N VAL A 162 6.55 4.69 16.96
CA VAL A 162 6.63 4.96 18.40
C VAL A 162 7.83 4.24 19.02
N ALA A 163 8.05 2.97 18.68
CA ALA A 163 9.22 2.23 19.17
C ALA A 163 10.55 2.84 18.70
N SER A 164 10.64 3.32 17.46
CA SER A 164 11.86 3.95 16.91
C SER A 164 12.14 5.32 17.55
N LEU A 165 11.10 6.07 17.90
CA LEU A 165 11.23 7.35 18.61
C LEU A 165 11.60 7.14 20.08
N ALA A 166 10.87 6.28 20.80
CA ALA A 166 11.03 6.04 22.24
C ALA A 166 12.23 5.15 22.59
N GLY A 167 12.75 4.37 21.65
CA GLY A 167 13.90 3.50 21.86
C GLY A 167 15.17 4.32 22.14
N LYS A 168 15.74 4.20 23.34
CA LYS A 168 17.03 4.80 23.67
C LYS A 168 18.16 4.07 22.92
N ASN A 169 19.03 4.84 22.27
CA ASN A 169 20.30 4.34 21.71
C ASN A 169 21.08 3.64 22.84
N ARG A 170 21.43 2.38 22.66
CA ARG A 170 22.76 1.91 23.05
C ARG A 170 23.54 1.76 21.76
#